data_AF-A0A0B2SDV6-F1
#
_entry.id   AF-A0A0B2SDV6-F1
#
_cell.length_a   1.000
_cell.length_b   1.000
_cell.length_c   1.000
_cell.angle_alpha   90.00
_cell.angle_beta   90.00
_cell.angle_gamma   90.00
#
_symmetry.space_group_name_H-M   'P 1'
#
loop_
_entity.id
_entity.type
_entity.pdbx_description
1 polymer ?
#
loop_
_entity_poly.entity_id
_entity_poly.type
_entity_poly.pdbx_seq_one_letter_code
_entity_poly.pdbx_strand_id
1 'polypeptide(L)' 'TVWRASVWTLWNHKNAHIFRNHVLNVDQVFETIIFKSWLWLSSKLGGFKSSFYEWYSHPDQCLK' A
#
# COMPACT_ATOMS: atom_id res chain seq x y z
N THR A 1 -2.93 -4.84 -8.39
CA THR A 1 -1.76 -4.48 -7.57
C THR A 1 -2.14 -3.99 -6.18
N VAL A 2 -3.08 -3.04 -6.08
CA VAL A 2 -3.59 -2.51 -4.80
C VAL A 2 -4.10 -3.62 -3.87
N TRP A 3 -5.02 -4.47 -4.33
CA TRP A 3 -5.54 -5.60 -3.55
C TRP A 3 -4.44 -6.46 -2.91
N ARG A 4 -3.40 -6.81 -3.69
CA ARG A 4 -2.29 -7.63 -3.19
C ARG A 4 -1.50 -6.88 -2.13
N ALA A 5 -1.26 -5.58 -2.29
CA ALA A 5 -0.60 -4.74 -1.29
C ALA A 5 -1.43 -4.63 -0.01
N SER A 6 -2.75 -4.53 -0.12
CA SER A 6 -3.70 -4.51 1.00
C SER A 6 -3.64 -5.80 1.79
N VAL A 7 -3.91 -6.95 1.16
CA VAL A 7 -3.93 -8.26 1.82
C VAL A 7 -2.57 -8.57 2.46
N TRP A 8 -1.47 -8.30 1.74
CA TRP A 8 -0.12 -8.55 2.26
C TRP A 8 0.21 -7.68 3.46
N THR A 9 -0.16 -6.40 3.44
CA THR A 9 0.12 -5.48 4.56
C THR A 9 -0.73 -5.82 5.79
N LEU A 10 -2.00 -6.14 5.58
CA LEU A 10 -2.90 -6.58 6.65
C LEU A 10 -2.41 -7.87 7.31
N TRP A 11 -2.01 -8.86 6.50
CA TRP A 11 -1.44 -10.11 6.99
C TRP A 11 -0.20 -9.88 7.86
N ASN A 12 0.73 -9.05 7.39
CA ASN A 12 1.96 -8.76 8.13
C ASN A 12 1.72 -7.97 9.42
N HIS A 13 0.87 -6.94 9.40
CA HIS A 13 0.57 -6.16 10.61
C HIS A 13 -0.16 -7.01 11.64
N LYS A 14 -1.13 -7.83 11.23
CA LYS A 14 -1.84 -8.75 12.13
C LYS A 14 -0.86 -9.74 12.77
N ASN A 15 0.04 -10.33 11.99
CA ASN A 15 1.04 -11.26 12.53
C ASN A 15 2.05 -10.56 13.44
N ALA A 16 2.47 -9.33 13.13
CA ALA A 16 3.33 -8.57 14.03
C ALA A 16 2.64 -8.26 15.36
N HIS A 17 1.35 -7.94 15.34
CA HIS A 17 0.57 -7.74 16.56
C HIS A 17 0.46 -9.01 17.41
N ILE A 18 0.11 -10.14 16.79
CA ILE A 18 -0.09 -11.41 17.51
C ILE A 18 1.24 -11.99 18.01
N PHE A 19 2.29 -12.00 17.18
CA PHE A 19 3.52 -12.74 17.46
C PHE A 19 4.67 -11.88 17.97
N ARG A 20 4.57 -10.55 17.89
CA ARG A 20 5.67 -9.63 18.24
C ARG A 20 5.23 -8.49 19.16
N ASN A 21 4.02 -8.56 19.74
CA ASN A 21 3.42 -7.50 20.57
C ASN A 21 3.50 -6.11 19.91
N HIS A 22 3.45 -6.06 18.58
CA HIS A 22 3.45 -4.80 17.86
C HIS A 22 2.09 -4.11 18.03
N VAL A 23 2.07 -2.82 18.37
CA VAL A 23 0.81 -2.07 18.49
C VAL A 23 0.18 -1.92 17.09
N LEU A 24 -1.10 -2.26 16.96
CA LEU A 24 -1.83 -2.01 15.72
C LEU A 24 -2.16 -0.53 15.61
N ASN A 25 -1.54 0.13 14.63
CA ASN A 25 -1.92 1.47 14.20
C ASN A 25 -2.58 1.38 12.82
N VAL A 26 -3.87 1.68 12.76
CA VAL A 26 -4.67 1.58 11.52
C VAL A 26 -4.21 2.61 10.48
N ASP A 27 -3.85 3.82 10.90
CA ASP A 27 -3.38 4.87 9.99
C ASP A 27 -2.07 4.44 9.32
N GLN A 28 -1.13 3.88 10.11
CA GLN A 28 0.12 3.35 9.59
C GLN A 28 -0.10 2.18 8.61
N VAL A 29 -1.08 1.32 8.88
CA VAL A 29 -1.46 0.24 7.97
C VAL A 29 -1.94 0.82 6.64
N PHE A 30 -2.82 1.82 6.67
CA PHE A 30 -3.33 2.48 5.48
C PHE A 30 -2.21 3.16 4.67
N GLU A 31 -1.36 3.96 5.33
CA GLU A 31 -0.21 4.60 4.69
C GLU A 31 0.72 3.58 4.02
N THR A 32 0.97 2.45 4.71
CA THR A 32 1.80 1.37 4.17
C THR A 32 1.16 0.72 2.94
N ILE A 33 -0.16 0.54 2.93
CA ILE A 33 -0.90 0.01 1.77
C ILE A 33 -0.78 0.97 0.59
N ILE A 34 -1.03 2.27 0.80
CA ILE A 34 -0.97 3.28 -0.26
C ILE A 34 0.45 3.33 -0.83
N PHE A 35 1.48 3.39 0.01
CA PHE A 35 2.87 3.41 -0.44
C PHE A 35 3.29 2.13 -1.18
N LYS A 36 3.02 0.95 -0.62
CA LYS A 36 3.42 -0.32 -1.26
C LYS A 36 2.68 -0.55 -2.57
N SER A 37 1.40 -0.16 -2.65
CA SER A 37 0.63 -0.28 -3.88
C SER A 37 1.20 0.60 -4.99
N TRP A 38 1.54 1.86 -4.69
CA TRP A 38 2.23 2.77 -5.61
C TRP A 38 3.58 2.21 -6.06
N LEU A 39 4.43 1.80 -5.11
CA LEU A 39 5.77 1.27 -5.39
C LEU A 39 5.72 0.05 -6.31
N TRP A 40 4.72 -0.81 -6.13
CA TRP A 40 4.53 -1.96 -7.00
C TRP A 40 3.97 -1.58 -8.37
N LEU A 41 3.12 -0.57 -8.47
CA LEU A 41 2.64 -0.06 -9.75
C LEU A 41 3.80 0.58 -10.54
N SER A 42 4.58 1.45 -9.90
CA SER A 42 5.71 2.14 -10.53
C SER A 42 6.86 1.21 -10.93
N SER A 43 7.08 0.12 -10.18
CA SER A 43 8.12 -0.88 -10.51
C SER A 43 7.69 -1.94 -11.52
N LYS A 44 6.39 -2.27 -11.63
CA LYS A 44 5.92 -3.40 -12.46
C LYS A 44 5.17 -3.00 -13.73
N LEU A 45 4.54 -1.82 -13.76
CA LEU A 45 3.90 -1.31 -14.96
C LEU A 45 4.84 -0.30 -15.61
N GLY A 46 5.50 -0.70 -16.70
CA GLY A 46 6.40 0.18 -17.46
C GLY A 46 5.74 1.46 -18.03
N GLY A 47 4.42 1.61 -17.89
CA GLY A 47 3.66 2.79 -18.26
C GLY A 47 3.04 3.57 -17.08
N PHE A 48 3.24 3.14 -15.83
CA PHE A 48 2.70 3.85 -14.67
C PHE A 48 3.57 5.08 -14.38
N LYS A 49 3.06 6.26 -14.73
CA LYS A 49 3.79 7.54 -14.64
C LYS A 49 3.33 8.45 -13.49
N SER A 50 2.35 8.02 -12.71
CA SER A 50 1.84 8.81 -11.60
C SER A 50 2.85 8.88 -10.46
N SER A 51 3.13 10.09 -10.01
CA SER A 51 3.89 10.36 -8.79
C SER A 51 3.17 9.79 -7.57
N PHE A 52 3.91 9.62 -6.46
CA PHE A 52 3.29 9.19 -5.21
C PHE A 52 2.24 10.18 -4.72
N TYR A 53 2.45 11.48 -4.92
CA TYR A 53 1.50 12.52 -4.54
C TYR A 53 0.17 12.39 -5.29
N GLU A 54 0.22 12.22 -6.62
CA GLU A 54 -0.98 12.00 -7.44
C GLU A 54 -1.71 10.72 -7.03
N TRP A 55 -0.95 9.64 -6.79
CA TRP A 55 -1.50 8.37 -6.33
C TRP A 55 -2.18 8.48 -4.96
N TYR A 56 -1.55 9.17 -4.02
CA TYR A 56 -2.08 9.35 -2.67
C TYR A 56 -3.35 10.21 -2.67
N SER A 57 -3.37 11.26 -3.49
CA SER A 57 -4.44 12.25 -3.51
C SER A 57 -5.63 11.82 -4.36
N HIS A 58 -5.38 11.16 -5.50
CA HIS A 58 -6.39 10.80 -6.51
C HIS A 58 -6.07 9.43 -7.14
N PRO A 59 -6.11 8.33 -6.36
CA PRO A 59 -5.72 7.00 -6.84
C PRO A 59 -6.59 6.48 -8.00
N ASP A 60 -7.86 6.89 -8.05
CA ASP A 60 -8.83 6.58 -9.10
C ASP A 60 -8.41 7.13 -10.46
N GLN A 61 -7.72 8.28 -10.50
CA GLN A 61 -7.26 8.91 -11.75
C GLN A 61 -5.94 8.31 -12.27
N CYS A 62 -5.22 7.58 -11.41
CA CYS A 62 -3.91 7.02 -11.70
C CYS A 62 -3.98 5.58 -12.27
N LEU A 63 -5.10 4.89 -12.07
CA LEU A 63 -5.38 3.58 -12.66
C LEU A 63 -6.23 3.78 -13.92
N LYS A 64 -5.59 4.11 -15.04
CA LYS A 64 -6.24 4.14 -16.37
C LYS A 64 -5.90 2.88 -17.17
#